data_AF-A0A3P7IHV0-F1
#
_entry.id   AF-A0A3P7IHV0-F1
#
_cell.length_a   1.000
_cell.length_b   1.000
_cell.length_c   1.000
_cell.angle_alpha   90.00
_cell.angle_beta   90.00
_cell.angle_gamma   90.00
#
_symmetry.space_group_name_H-M   'P 1'
#
loop_
_entity.id
_entity.type
_entity.pdbx_description
1 polymer ?
#
loop_
_entity_poly.entity_id
_entity_poly.type
_entity_poly.pdbx_seq_one_letter_code
_entity_poly.pdbx_strand_id
1 'polypeptide(L)'
;MMQLESARVSFDVFIDSQSELDLVCESTTLVDTRRVQVGSGTKNLFSTILQPREYVDKKFPLMSEAHIMMRKDEVPVVTLVLMHSRVLLLYDWLNDAKSFVLLSTDFVPKYRDDQVRYNANGGVVARMGSVPLEQQQTLALKITLRDSDLYLLENPSIPNSCAIVATTNAVLNLNDADGLISANLEIQNMSVGWCCMQDEKRTLNQCSNEFSIAVSMSMNQVITPITEAPKGLPSLAVKRHSVEVTISL
;
A
#
# COMPACT_ATOMS: atom_id res chain seq x y z
N MET A 1 8.03 13.51 11.14
CA MET A 1 9.49 13.69 11.14
C MET A 1 10.15 12.33 11.05
N MET A 2 11.09 12.14 10.13
CA MET A 2 11.85 10.91 9.95
C MET A 2 13.27 11.11 10.49
N GLN A 3 13.79 10.12 11.21
CA GLN A 3 15.15 10.07 11.74
C GLN A 3 15.78 8.77 11.27
N LEU A 4 17.01 8.86 10.75
CA LEU A 4 17.79 7.75 10.23
C LEU A 4 19.10 7.67 11.01
N GLU A 5 19.41 6.50 11.55
CA GLU A 5 20.63 6.21 12.28
C GLU A 5 21.46 5.21 11.44
N SER A 6 22.70 5.61 11.14
CA SER A 6 23.62 4.87 10.26
C SER A 6 22.96 4.47 8.92
N ALA A 7 22.66 5.49 8.10
CA ALA A 7 22.11 5.31 6.77
C ALA A 7 23.20 5.44 5.69
N ARG A 8 23.15 4.53 4.73
CA ARG A 8 23.91 4.59 3.49
C ARG A 8 22.92 4.81 2.34
N VAL A 9 23.24 5.79 1.50
CA VAL A 9 22.54 6.01 0.23
C VAL A 9 23.53 5.75 -0.90
N SER A 10 23.17 4.87 -1.84
CA SER A 10 23.91 4.65 -3.08
C SER A 10 23.03 5.01 -4.27
N PHE A 11 23.65 5.60 -5.29
CA PHE A 11 23.00 5.84 -6.57
C PHE A 11 23.96 5.45 -7.68
N ASP A 12 23.55 4.49 -8.49
CA ASP A 12 24.33 3.94 -9.58
C ASP A 12 23.60 4.15 -10.91
N VAL A 13 24.34 4.51 -11.94
CA VAL A 13 23.83 4.68 -13.30
C VAL A 13 24.58 3.75 -14.23
N PHE A 14 23.82 2.95 -14.96
CA PHE A 14 24.32 1.92 -15.85
C PHE A 14 24.22 2.39 -17.32
N ILE A 15 25.05 1.79 -18.18
CA ILE A 15 25.18 2.16 -19.60
C ILE A 15 23.92 1.85 -20.44
N ASP A 16 23.02 1.04 -19.92
CA ASP A 16 21.77 0.57 -20.55
C ASP A 16 20.56 1.45 -20.21
N SER A 17 20.78 2.70 -19.76
CA SER A 17 19.71 3.60 -19.30
C SER A 17 18.95 3.07 -18.07
N GLN A 18 19.56 2.15 -17.31
CA GLN A 18 19.13 1.78 -15.98
C GLN A 18 19.85 2.66 -14.94
N SER A 19 19.15 2.97 -13.86
CA SER A 19 19.70 3.58 -12.66
C SER A 19 19.07 2.95 -11.43
N GLU A 20 19.82 2.91 -10.35
CA GLU A 20 19.43 2.29 -9.10
C GLU A 20 19.71 3.26 -7.96
N LEU A 21 18.74 3.41 -7.06
CA LEU A 21 18.88 4.16 -5.83
C LEU A 21 18.62 3.21 -4.66
N ASP A 22 19.63 3.03 -3.81
CA ASP A 22 19.49 2.26 -2.58
C ASP A 22 19.56 3.17 -1.37
N LEU A 23 18.71 2.87 -0.39
CA LEU A 23 18.77 3.41 0.96
C LEU A 23 18.81 2.24 1.93
N VAL A 24 19.93 2.08 2.62
CA VAL A 24 20.14 1.04 3.63
C VAL A 24 20.31 1.73 4.97
N CYS A 25 19.55 1.34 5.98
CA CYS A 25 19.56 1.99 7.29
C CYS A 25 19.55 0.97 8.43
N GLU A 26 20.51 1.11 9.35
CA GLU A 26 20.57 0.27 10.56
C GLU A 26 19.35 0.48 11.45
N SER A 27 18.88 1.73 11.58
CA SER A 27 17.76 2.07 12.45
C SER A 27 17.01 3.30 11.93
N THR A 28 15.70 3.17 11.77
CA THR A 28 14.81 4.22 11.24
C THR A 28 13.68 4.48 12.23
N THR A 29 13.49 5.75 12.59
CA THR A 29 12.33 6.18 13.37
C THR A 29 11.50 7.18 12.58
N LEU A 30 10.21 6.89 12.40
CA LEU A 30 9.25 7.81 11.79
C LEU A 30 8.25 8.25 12.86
N VAL A 31 8.25 9.54 13.18
CA VAL A 31 7.31 10.15 14.11
C VAL A 31 6.22 10.89 13.35
N ASP A 32 4.97 10.58 13.62
CA ASP A 32 3.79 11.35 13.27
C ASP A 32 3.88 12.76 13.87
N THR A 33 3.98 13.75 13.00
CA THR A 33 4.03 15.17 13.37
C THR A 33 2.75 15.92 13.02
N ARG A 34 1.68 15.20 12.65
CA ARG A 34 0.39 15.85 12.36
C ARG A 34 -0.07 16.60 13.62
N ARG A 35 -0.23 17.92 13.48
CA ARG A 35 -0.71 18.77 14.58
C ARG A 35 -2.19 18.47 14.80
N VAL A 36 -2.55 18.16 16.04
CA VAL A 36 -3.94 18.17 16.49
C VAL A 36 -4.51 19.56 16.21
N GLN A 37 -5.62 19.65 15.49
CA GLN A 37 -6.30 20.92 15.30
C GLN A 37 -6.63 21.52 16.68
N VAL A 38 -6.40 22.82 16.83
CA VAL A 38 -6.72 23.57 18.05
C VAL A 38 -8.23 23.42 18.30
N GLY A 39 -8.60 22.73 19.38
CA GLY A 39 -9.99 22.42 19.74
C GLY A 39 -10.40 20.94 19.60
N SER A 40 -9.59 20.09 18.95
CA SER A 40 -9.89 18.65 18.75
C SER A 40 -9.40 17.74 19.90
N GLY A 41 -8.82 18.32 20.95
CA GLY A 41 -8.68 17.69 22.27
C GLY A 41 -7.81 16.43 22.37
N THR A 42 -7.23 15.90 21.29
CA THR A 42 -6.63 14.57 21.37
C THR A 42 -5.26 14.49 20.70
N LYS A 43 -4.22 14.52 21.54
CA LYS A 43 -2.85 14.20 21.16
C LYS A 43 -2.78 12.71 20.84
N ASN A 44 -2.35 12.35 19.64
CA ASN A 44 -2.03 10.96 19.30
C ASN A 44 -0.96 10.46 20.29
N LEU A 45 -1.33 9.48 21.13
CA LEU A 45 -0.44 8.92 22.15
C LEU A 45 0.60 7.99 21.54
N PHE A 46 0.34 7.47 20.35
CA PHE A 46 1.21 6.61 19.58
C PHE A 46 1.74 7.41 18.38
N SER A 47 2.62 8.36 18.68
CA SER A 47 3.20 9.22 17.66
C SER A 47 4.26 8.53 16.81
N THR A 48 4.77 7.36 17.20
CA THR A 48 5.82 6.69 16.41
C THR A 48 5.21 5.70 15.44
N ILE A 49 5.30 6.02 14.15
CA ILE A 49 4.77 5.23 13.03
C ILE A 49 5.69 4.06 12.68
N LEU A 50 7.00 4.28 12.74
CA LEU A 50 8.01 3.26 12.46
C LEU A 50 9.11 3.40 13.50
N GLN A 51 9.53 2.30 14.11
CA GLN A 51 10.69 2.27 14.99
C GLN A 51 11.31 0.87 15.03
N PRO A 52 12.56 0.73 15.47
CA PRO A 52 13.12 -0.59 15.75
C PRO A 52 12.29 -1.33 16.79
N ARG A 53 12.19 -2.65 16.66
CA ARG A 53 11.63 -3.52 17.67
C ARG A 53 12.58 -3.58 18.86
N GLU A 54 12.07 -3.34 20.06
CA GLU A 54 12.88 -3.33 21.27
C GLU A 54 13.15 -4.77 21.73
N TYR A 55 14.36 -5.25 21.48
CA TYR A 55 14.87 -6.48 22.08
C TYR A 55 15.92 -6.13 23.14
N VAL A 56 15.77 -6.68 24.34
CA VAL A 56 16.56 -6.32 25.54
C VAL A 56 18.07 -6.52 25.33
N ASP A 57 18.50 -7.36 24.38
CA ASP A 57 19.92 -7.68 24.15
C ASP A 57 20.33 -7.81 22.67
N LYS A 58 19.53 -7.30 21.71
CA LYS A 58 19.86 -7.43 20.28
C LYS A 58 19.77 -6.08 19.58
N LYS A 59 20.93 -5.59 19.13
CA LYS A 59 21.00 -4.61 18.05
C LYS A 59 21.08 -5.36 16.73
N PHE A 60 20.13 -5.13 15.85
CA PHE A 60 20.16 -5.69 14.51
C PHE A 60 20.97 -4.76 13.60
N PRO A 61 21.82 -5.31 12.72
CA PRO A 61 22.66 -4.51 11.84
C PRO A 61 21.87 -3.86 10.70
N LEU A 62 20.59 -4.20 10.51
CA LEU A 62 19.77 -3.68 9.43
C LEU A 62 18.31 -3.70 9.84
N MET A 63 17.65 -2.54 9.76
CA MET A 63 16.21 -2.40 10.02
C MET A 63 15.43 -2.09 8.74
N SER A 64 15.95 -1.23 7.86
CA SER A 64 15.21 -0.85 6.67
C SER A 64 16.10 -0.72 5.45
N GLU A 65 15.65 -1.26 4.34
CA GLU A 65 16.30 -1.18 3.04
C GLU A 65 15.26 -0.81 1.99
N ALA A 66 15.58 0.15 1.13
CA ALA A 66 14.74 0.54 0.02
C ALA A 66 15.58 0.58 -1.26
N HIS A 67 15.10 -0.12 -2.29
CA HIS A 67 15.70 -0.13 -3.63
C HIS A 67 14.70 0.47 -4.61
N ILE A 68 15.17 1.43 -5.41
CA ILE A 68 14.39 2.02 -6.48
C ILE A 68 15.17 1.81 -7.78
N MET A 69 14.67 0.89 -8.59
CA MET A 69 15.21 0.64 -9.93
C MET A 69 14.40 1.45 -10.94
N MET A 70 15.11 2.25 -11.73
CA MET A 70 14.53 3.09 -12.78
C MET A 70 15.20 2.72 -14.09
N ARG A 71 14.40 2.36 -15.10
CA ARG A 71 14.89 2.13 -16.45
C ARG A 71 14.08 2.97 -17.43
N LYS A 72 14.75 3.43 -18.48
CA LYS A 72 14.09 4.13 -19.58
C LYS A 72 12.95 3.27 -20.16
N ASP A 73 11.79 3.90 -20.38
CA ASP A 73 10.58 3.31 -20.96
C ASP A 73 9.93 2.17 -20.13
N GLU A 74 10.42 1.91 -18.91
CA GLU A 74 9.83 1.00 -17.93
C GLU A 74 9.38 1.78 -16.68
N VAL A 75 8.48 1.19 -15.89
CA VAL A 75 8.07 1.78 -14.62
C VAL A 75 9.15 1.63 -13.56
N PRO A 76 9.26 2.57 -12.61
CA PRO A 76 10.09 2.38 -11.44
C PRO A 76 9.63 1.17 -10.62
N VAL A 77 10.57 0.30 -10.28
CA VAL A 77 10.34 -0.82 -9.35
C VAL A 77 10.84 -0.39 -7.98
N VAL A 78 9.91 -0.24 -7.04
CA VAL A 78 10.19 0.14 -5.66
C VAL A 78 10.12 -1.11 -4.79
N THR A 79 11.24 -1.46 -4.15
CA THR A 79 11.28 -2.53 -3.15
C THR A 79 11.61 -1.92 -1.79
N LEU A 80 10.77 -2.20 -0.78
CA LEU A 80 11.00 -1.83 0.60
C LEU A 80 11.10 -3.10 1.44
N VAL A 81 12.15 -3.22 2.24
CA VAL A 81 12.36 -4.30 3.19
C VAL A 81 12.45 -3.69 4.57
N LEU A 82 11.58 -4.12 5.48
CA LEU A 82 11.62 -3.78 6.89
C LEU A 82 11.90 -5.05 7.68
N MET A 83 12.88 -4.99 8.58
CA MET A 83 13.30 -6.09 9.42
C MET A 83 13.33 -5.65 10.87
N HIS A 84 12.88 -6.51 11.78
CA HIS A 84 12.88 -6.23 13.22
C HIS A 84 12.26 -4.87 13.53
N SER A 85 11.17 -4.55 12.82
CA SER A 85 10.55 -3.23 12.83
C SER A 85 9.21 -3.30 13.54
N ARG A 86 8.90 -2.29 14.33
CA ARG A 86 7.54 -2.01 14.77
C ARG A 86 6.92 -0.96 13.86
N VAL A 87 5.80 -1.30 13.23
CA VAL A 87 5.06 -0.44 12.31
C VAL A 87 3.67 -0.18 12.86
N LEU A 88 3.33 1.08 13.01
CA LEU A 88 1.99 1.52 13.32
C LEU A 88 1.16 1.59 12.05
N LEU A 89 0.13 0.78 11.98
CA LEU A 89 -0.89 0.87 10.95
C LEU A 89 -1.98 1.81 11.46
N LEU A 90 -2.05 2.98 10.85
CA LEU A 90 -3.12 3.93 11.13
C LEU A 90 -4.42 3.38 10.53
N TYR A 91 -5.37 3.01 11.40
CA TYR A 91 -6.67 2.48 10.97
C TYR A 91 -7.37 3.40 9.97
N ASP A 92 -7.30 4.72 10.16
CA ASP A 92 -7.88 5.70 9.24
C ASP A 92 -7.34 5.54 7.81
N TRP A 93 -6.03 5.29 7.65
CA TRP A 93 -5.46 5.05 6.33
C TRP A 93 -5.96 3.74 5.72
N LEU A 94 -6.04 2.65 6.51
CA LEU A 94 -6.62 1.40 6.04
C LEU A 94 -8.11 1.55 5.69
N ASN A 95 -8.84 2.38 6.43
CA ASN A 95 -10.24 2.66 6.18
C ASN A 95 -10.44 3.55 4.93
N ASP A 96 -9.55 4.51 4.70
CA ASP A 96 -9.51 5.33 3.49
C ASP A 96 -9.10 4.49 2.28
N ALA A 97 -8.11 3.60 2.43
CA ALA A 97 -7.70 2.65 1.39
C ALA A 97 -8.81 1.65 1.08
N LYS A 98 -9.48 1.11 2.11
CA LYS A 98 -10.69 0.30 1.96
C LYS A 98 -11.76 1.10 1.22
N SER A 99 -12.02 2.34 1.61
CA SER A 99 -13.03 3.19 0.96
C SER A 99 -12.65 3.42 -0.50
N PHE A 100 -11.38 3.70 -0.80
CA PHE A 100 -10.85 3.84 -2.14
C PHE A 100 -11.00 2.56 -2.99
N VAL A 101 -10.64 1.40 -2.45
CA VAL A 101 -10.77 0.10 -3.13
C VAL A 101 -12.25 -0.27 -3.32
N LEU A 102 -13.12 0.10 -2.38
CA LEU A 102 -14.56 -0.14 -2.44
C LEU A 102 -15.33 0.95 -3.21
N LEU A 103 -14.68 2.04 -3.64
CA LEU A 103 -15.24 2.99 -4.61
C LEU A 103 -15.33 2.28 -5.96
N SER A 104 -16.35 1.46 -6.15
CA SER A 104 -16.79 1.07 -7.48
C SER A 104 -17.21 2.33 -8.25
N THR A 105 -16.32 2.81 -9.12
CA THR A 105 -16.61 3.33 -10.48
C THR A 105 -17.63 4.46 -10.69
N ASP A 106 -17.71 5.46 -9.81
CA ASP A 106 -18.48 6.69 -10.13
C ASP A 106 -17.56 7.85 -10.52
N PHE A 107 -16.26 7.57 -10.74
CA PHE A 107 -15.33 8.55 -11.28
C PHE A 107 -15.67 8.80 -12.75
N VAL A 108 -16.69 9.63 -12.99
CA VAL A 108 -16.85 10.37 -14.23
C VAL A 108 -15.75 11.43 -14.19
N PRO A 109 -14.70 11.37 -15.04
CA PRO A 109 -13.75 12.46 -15.11
C PRO A 109 -14.54 13.73 -15.38
N LYS A 110 -14.40 14.76 -14.53
CA LYS A 110 -15.09 16.06 -14.70
C LYS A 110 -14.63 16.85 -15.93
N TYR A 111 -14.03 16.19 -16.91
CA TYR A 111 -13.47 16.76 -18.15
C TYR A 111 -14.06 16.12 -19.41
N ARG A 112 -15.34 15.77 -19.40
CA ARG A 112 -16.09 15.43 -20.63
C ARG A 112 -17.17 16.45 -21.00
N ASP A 113 -17.16 17.64 -20.41
CA ASP A 113 -18.09 18.71 -20.78
C ASP A 113 -17.47 20.13 -20.68
N ASP A 114 -16.22 20.29 -21.13
CA ASP A 114 -15.81 21.59 -21.66
C ASP A 114 -15.57 21.44 -23.16
N GLN A 115 -16.64 21.70 -23.91
CA GLN A 115 -16.58 22.00 -25.33
C GLN A 115 -15.70 23.24 -25.54
N VAL A 116 -14.39 23.03 -25.63
CA VAL A 116 -13.51 24.01 -26.27
C VAL A 116 -13.94 24.06 -27.73
N ARG A 117 -14.69 25.11 -28.05
CA ARG A 117 -15.12 25.52 -29.39
C ARG A 117 -13.92 25.44 -30.35
N TYR A 118 -13.83 24.35 -31.11
CA TYR A 118 -13.07 24.35 -32.35
C TYR A 118 -13.87 25.20 -33.35
N ASN A 119 -13.42 26.43 -33.54
CA ASN A 119 -13.81 27.20 -34.71
C ASN A 119 -13.42 26.40 -35.94
N ALA A 120 -14.44 26.01 -36.71
CA ALA A 120 -14.30 25.45 -38.02
C ALA A 120 -13.51 26.41 -38.91
N ASN A 121 -12.48 25.90 -39.58
CA ASN A 121 -12.18 26.25 -40.97
C ASN A 121 -11.24 25.22 -41.59
N GLY A 122 -11.82 24.35 -42.41
CA GLY A 122 -11.17 23.74 -43.58
C GLY A 122 -10.35 22.47 -43.34
N GLY A 123 -10.76 21.37 -43.98
CA GLY A 123 -9.85 20.28 -44.35
C GLY A 123 -10.34 18.88 -44.01
N VAL A 124 -10.65 18.12 -45.05
CA VAL A 124 -11.07 16.72 -45.06
C VAL A 124 -9.99 15.80 -44.45
N VAL A 125 -10.07 15.42 -43.16
CA VAL A 125 -9.55 14.13 -42.61
C VAL A 125 -10.21 13.84 -41.26
N ALA A 126 -11.35 13.14 -41.22
CA ALA A 126 -11.91 12.60 -39.98
C ALA A 126 -12.26 11.11 -40.19
N ARG A 127 -11.23 10.31 -40.47
CA ARG A 127 -11.26 8.84 -40.43
C ARG A 127 -9.90 8.32 -39.97
N MET A 128 -9.54 8.61 -38.73
CA MET A 128 -8.69 7.71 -37.96
C MET A 128 -9.31 7.61 -36.58
N GLY A 129 -9.63 6.38 -36.17
CA GLY A 129 -10.12 6.10 -34.84
C GLY A 129 -9.15 6.65 -33.81
N SER A 130 -9.71 7.20 -32.73
CA SER A 130 -8.97 7.39 -31.50
C SER A 130 -8.41 6.03 -31.08
N VAL A 131 -7.11 5.82 -31.28
CA VAL A 131 -6.39 4.72 -30.65
C VAL A 131 -6.64 4.85 -29.15
N PRO A 132 -7.13 3.81 -28.45
CA PRO A 132 -7.21 3.87 -26.99
C PRO A 132 -5.81 4.24 -26.48
N LEU A 133 -5.69 5.23 -25.59
CA LEU A 133 -4.46 5.37 -24.82
C LEU A 133 -4.24 4.03 -24.13
N GLU A 134 -3.20 3.29 -24.53
CA GLU A 134 -2.75 2.15 -23.75
C GLU A 134 -2.48 2.66 -22.33
N GLN A 135 -3.22 2.17 -21.35
CA GLN A 135 -2.97 2.50 -19.95
C GLN A 135 -1.66 1.83 -19.55
N GLN A 136 -0.58 2.57 -19.74
CA GLN A 136 0.76 2.17 -19.38
C GLN A 136 0.84 2.04 -17.86
N GLN A 137 1.45 0.94 -17.37
CA GLN A 137 1.70 0.70 -15.94
C GLN A 137 2.31 1.96 -15.31
N THR A 138 1.96 2.26 -14.05
CA THR A 138 2.50 3.42 -13.34
C THR A 138 3.26 3.07 -12.06
N LEU A 139 3.08 1.83 -11.56
CA LEU A 139 3.59 1.39 -10.27
C LEU A 139 3.98 -0.08 -10.27
N ALA A 140 5.16 -0.38 -9.73
CA ALA A 140 5.57 -1.71 -9.30
C ALA A 140 6.17 -1.58 -7.88
N LEU A 141 5.47 -2.10 -6.88
CA LEU A 141 5.82 -1.98 -5.48
C LEU A 141 5.92 -3.36 -4.83
N LYS A 142 7.03 -3.60 -4.14
CA LYS A 142 7.22 -4.76 -3.28
C LYS A 142 7.56 -4.30 -1.87
N ILE A 143 6.80 -4.74 -0.88
CA ILE A 143 7.09 -4.51 0.54
C ILE A 143 7.33 -5.86 1.20
N THR A 144 8.44 -6.01 1.91
CA THR A 144 8.79 -7.19 2.68
C THR A 144 8.92 -6.81 4.14
N LEU A 145 8.25 -7.54 5.02
CA LEU A 145 8.36 -7.45 6.46
C LEU A 145 8.99 -8.74 6.99
N ARG A 146 10.00 -8.63 7.85
CA ARG A 146 10.64 -9.78 8.50
C ARG A 146 10.77 -9.56 9.99
N ASP A 147 10.23 -10.49 10.78
CA ASP A 147 10.20 -10.43 12.24
C ASP A 147 9.69 -9.05 12.75
N SER A 148 8.64 -8.55 12.11
CA SER A 148 8.10 -7.21 12.34
C SER A 148 6.78 -7.28 13.10
N ASP A 149 6.54 -6.27 13.93
CA ASP A 149 5.27 -6.10 14.64
C ASP A 149 4.43 -5.04 13.95
N LEU A 150 3.19 -5.39 13.60
CA LEU A 150 2.18 -4.48 13.07
C LEU A 150 1.20 -4.12 14.18
N TYR A 151 1.12 -2.83 14.52
CA TYR A 151 0.21 -2.31 15.54
C TYR A 151 -1.01 -1.69 14.87
N LEU A 152 -2.20 -2.20 15.18
CA LEU A 152 -3.46 -1.57 14.82
C LEU A 152 -4.07 -0.97 16.08
N LEU A 153 -4.26 0.34 16.08
CA LEU A 153 -4.85 1.05 17.21
C LEU A 153 -6.35 1.18 17.03
N GLU A 154 -7.11 0.94 18.09
CA GLU A 154 -8.54 1.21 18.13
C GLU A 154 -8.78 2.74 18.18
N ASN A 155 -8.30 3.41 19.24
CA ASN A 155 -8.41 4.86 19.39
C ASN A 155 -7.09 5.48 19.89
N PRO A 156 -6.28 6.08 19.00
CA PRO A 156 -4.97 6.67 19.36
C PRO A 156 -5.04 7.81 20.37
N SER A 157 -6.24 8.34 20.61
CA SER A 157 -6.51 9.48 21.46
C SER A 157 -6.80 9.12 22.91
N ILE A 158 -7.09 7.85 23.20
CA ILE A 158 -7.51 7.37 24.53
C ILE A 158 -6.41 6.44 25.09
N PRO A 159 -5.78 6.77 26.23
CA PRO A 159 -4.69 5.96 26.78
C PRO A 159 -5.09 4.51 27.11
N ASN A 160 -6.33 4.33 27.58
CA ASN A 160 -6.88 3.02 27.96
C ASN A 160 -7.47 2.21 26.80
N SER A 161 -7.29 2.65 25.54
CA SER A 161 -7.81 1.95 24.38
C SER A 161 -6.97 0.70 24.05
N CYS A 162 -7.54 -0.18 23.23
CA CYS A 162 -6.92 -1.41 22.80
C CYS A 162 -5.99 -1.18 21.59
N ALA A 163 -4.88 -1.92 21.55
CA ALA A 163 -4.10 -2.12 20.34
C ALA A 163 -3.99 -3.61 20.04
N ILE A 164 -4.18 -3.96 18.77
CA ILE A 164 -3.88 -5.30 18.25
C ILE A 164 -2.45 -5.28 17.73
N VAL A 165 -1.69 -6.31 18.10
CA VAL A 165 -0.31 -6.49 17.68
C VAL A 165 -0.22 -7.78 16.88
N ALA A 166 0.22 -7.69 15.63
CA ALA A 166 0.50 -8.84 14.79
C ALA A 166 2.00 -8.94 14.52
N THR A 167 2.66 -9.94 15.11
CA THR A 167 4.06 -10.26 14.81
C THR A 167 4.08 -11.19 13.60
N THR A 168 4.80 -10.83 12.55
CA THR A 168 4.72 -11.57 11.28
C THR A 168 5.96 -11.42 10.40
N ASN A 169 6.10 -12.36 9.46
CA ASN A 169 6.79 -12.13 8.20
C ASN A 169 5.74 -11.89 7.11
N ALA A 170 5.97 -10.96 6.18
CA ALA A 170 5.03 -10.73 5.10
C ALA A 170 5.71 -10.24 3.83
N VAL A 171 5.11 -10.53 2.68
CA VAL A 171 5.49 -9.97 1.38
C VAL A 171 4.22 -9.45 0.71
N LEU A 172 4.19 -8.15 0.44
CA LEU A 172 3.20 -7.50 -0.41
C LEU A 172 3.84 -7.23 -1.77
N ASN A 173 3.23 -7.73 -2.84
CA ASN A 173 3.53 -7.35 -4.20
C ASN A 173 2.31 -6.60 -4.75
N LEU A 174 2.52 -5.40 -5.27
CA LEU A 174 1.48 -4.56 -5.85
C LEU A 174 1.96 -4.03 -7.20
N ASN A 175 1.11 -4.15 -8.21
CA ASN A 175 1.36 -3.60 -9.54
C ASN A 175 0.04 -3.13 -10.16
N ASP A 176 0.13 -2.28 -11.18
CA ASP A 176 -1.00 -1.78 -11.95
C ASP A 176 -0.83 -2.02 -13.46
N ALA A 177 -0.21 -3.15 -13.81
CA ALA A 177 0.05 -3.52 -15.21
C ALA A 177 -1.25 -3.55 -16.03
N ASP A 178 -1.17 -3.07 -17.27
CA ASP A 178 -2.29 -2.98 -18.22
C ASP A 178 -3.52 -2.22 -17.66
N GLY A 179 -3.29 -1.28 -16.74
CA GLY A 179 -4.35 -0.51 -16.08
C GLY A 179 -5.16 -1.30 -15.05
N LEU A 180 -4.70 -2.50 -14.66
CA LEU A 180 -5.33 -3.38 -13.69
C LEU A 180 -4.50 -3.45 -12.42
N ILE A 181 -5.05 -2.96 -11.31
CA ILE A 181 -4.42 -3.12 -10.00
C ILE A 181 -4.48 -4.59 -9.60
N SER A 182 -3.32 -5.19 -9.37
CA SER A 182 -3.18 -6.47 -8.69
C SER A 182 -2.35 -6.31 -7.42
N ALA A 183 -2.78 -7.00 -6.37
CA ALA A 183 -2.06 -7.05 -5.11
C ALA A 183 -2.05 -8.49 -4.58
N ASN A 184 -0.88 -8.96 -4.17
CA ASN A 184 -0.70 -10.25 -3.53
C ASN A 184 0.02 -10.00 -2.21
N LEU A 185 -0.62 -10.39 -1.11
CA LEU A 185 -0.09 -10.29 0.24
C LEU A 185 0.03 -11.70 0.80
N GLU A 186 1.25 -12.12 1.04
CA GLU A 186 1.57 -13.37 1.73
C GLU A 186 2.08 -13.05 3.13
N ILE A 187 1.48 -13.67 4.13
CA ILE A 187 1.76 -13.49 5.54
C ILE A 187 2.11 -14.87 6.11
N GLN A 188 3.27 -14.97 6.74
CA GLN A 188 3.80 -16.21 7.30
C GLN A 188 4.11 -16.04 8.78
N ASN A 189 3.82 -17.10 9.55
CA ASN A 189 4.07 -17.17 10.99
C ASN A 189 3.49 -15.96 11.75
N MET A 190 2.28 -15.56 11.37
CA MET A 190 1.57 -14.49 12.06
C MET A 190 1.11 -14.98 13.43
N SER A 191 1.50 -14.27 14.47
CA SER A 191 0.87 -14.38 15.79
C SER A 191 0.22 -13.06 16.16
N VAL A 192 -0.98 -13.15 16.72
CA VAL A 192 -1.79 -12.00 17.11
C VAL A 192 -1.87 -11.94 18.62
N GLY A 193 -1.64 -10.75 19.15
CA GLY A 193 -1.88 -10.40 20.52
C GLY A 193 -2.63 -9.08 20.62
N TRP A 194 -2.93 -8.71 21.85
CA TRP A 194 -3.53 -7.42 22.17
C TRP A 194 -2.86 -6.83 23.41
N CYS A 195 -2.88 -5.52 23.53
CA CYS A 195 -2.41 -4.82 24.72
C CYS A 195 -3.23 -3.56 24.99
N CYS A 196 -3.20 -3.11 26.24
CA CYS A 196 -3.67 -1.78 26.62
C CYS A 196 -2.61 -0.74 26.26
N MET A 197 -3.01 0.29 25.51
CA MET A 197 -2.12 1.29 24.94
C MET A 197 -1.25 2.04 25.98
N GLN A 198 -1.78 2.33 27.17
CA GLN A 198 -1.04 3.03 28.23
C GLN A 198 0.08 2.19 28.86
N ASP A 199 0.03 0.86 28.77
CA ASP A 199 0.99 -0.04 29.40
C ASP A 199 1.20 -1.28 28.53
N GLU A 200 1.65 -1.03 27.30
CA GLU A 200 1.85 -2.02 26.24
C GLU A 200 2.65 -3.23 26.73
N LYS A 201 3.86 -3.00 27.26
CA LYS A 201 4.78 -4.08 27.65
C LYS A 201 4.21 -4.97 28.75
N ARG A 202 3.43 -4.41 29.67
CA ARG A 202 2.89 -5.14 30.83
C ARG A 202 1.56 -5.83 30.53
N THR A 203 0.87 -5.41 29.47
CA THR A 203 -0.47 -5.89 29.12
C THR A 203 -0.52 -6.64 27.79
N LEU A 204 0.60 -6.77 27.09
CA LEU A 204 0.69 -7.58 25.87
C LEU A 204 0.38 -9.04 26.17
N ASN A 205 -0.72 -9.52 25.60
CA ASN A 205 -1.18 -10.90 25.71
C ASN A 205 -1.41 -11.46 24.31
N GLN A 206 -0.69 -12.53 23.99
CA GLN A 206 -0.93 -13.29 22.78
C GLN A 206 -2.31 -13.97 22.87
N CYS A 207 -3.11 -13.86 21.81
CA CYS A 207 -4.46 -14.42 21.75
C CYS A 207 -4.69 -15.37 20.57
N SER A 208 -3.69 -15.59 19.72
CA SER A 208 -3.73 -16.60 18.66
C SER A 208 -2.55 -17.58 18.74
N ASN A 209 -2.73 -18.75 18.11
CA ASN A 209 -1.60 -19.54 17.63
C ASN A 209 -0.92 -18.86 16.44
N GLU A 210 0.20 -19.42 15.98
CA GLU A 210 0.80 -19.00 14.71
C GLU A 210 -0.04 -19.51 13.54
N PHE A 211 -0.21 -18.68 12.52
CA PHE A 211 -0.91 -19.05 11.29
C PHE A 211 -0.37 -18.23 10.11
N SER A 212 -0.74 -18.62 8.90
CA SER A 212 -0.35 -17.94 7.65
C SER A 212 -1.60 -17.49 6.88
N ILE A 213 -1.50 -16.36 6.20
CA ILE A 213 -2.58 -15.81 5.36
C ILE A 213 -2.00 -15.50 3.98
N ALA A 214 -2.69 -15.94 2.94
CA ALA A 214 -2.45 -15.44 1.59
C ALA A 214 -3.70 -14.69 1.13
N VAL A 215 -3.53 -13.42 0.74
CA VAL A 215 -4.56 -12.58 0.16
C VAL A 215 -4.15 -12.21 -1.26
N SER A 216 -4.96 -12.57 -2.25
CA SER A 216 -4.78 -12.09 -3.62
C SER A 216 -5.97 -11.20 -4.00
N MET A 217 -5.66 -10.09 -4.65
CA MET A 217 -6.62 -9.15 -5.20
C MET A 217 -6.28 -8.90 -6.66
N SER A 218 -7.29 -9.01 -7.52
CA SER A 218 -7.18 -8.66 -8.92
C SER A 218 -8.44 -7.95 -9.39
N MET A 219 -8.25 -6.97 -10.27
CA MET A 219 -9.33 -6.31 -10.99
C MET A 219 -9.45 -6.94 -12.38
N ASN A 220 -10.63 -7.45 -12.72
CA ASN A 220 -10.89 -7.97 -14.06
C ASN A 220 -11.66 -6.91 -14.85
N GLN A 221 -11.03 -6.32 -15.88
CA GLN A 221 -11.80 -5.64 -16.91
C GLN A 221 -12.27 -6.67 -17.93
N VAL A 222 -13.54 -7.07 -17.84
CA VAL A 222 -14.20 -7.68 -19.00
C VAL A 222 -14.51 -6.54 -19.98
N ILE A 223 -13.56 -6.22 -20.86
CA ILE A 223 -13.86 -5.45 -22.07
C ILE A 223 -14.48 -6.44 -23.06
N THR A 224 -15.79 -6.69 -22.95
CA THR A 224 -16.50 -7.32 -24.06
C THR A 224 -16.56 -6.27 -25.18
N PRO A 225 -15.96 -6.49 -26.37
CA PRO A 225 -16.21 -5.61 -27.50
C PRO A 225 -17.71 -5.62 -27.78
N ILE A 226 -18.34 -4.46 -27.65
CA ILE A 226 -19.75 -4.25 -27.97
C ILE A 226 -19.89 -4.44 -29.48
N THR A 227 -20.05 -5.68 -29.93
CA THR A 227 -20.31 -5.96 -31.35
C THR A 227 -21.76 -6.30 -31.62
N GLU A 228 -22.55 -6.73 -30.63
CA GLU A 228 -24.01 -6.82 -30.76
C GLU A 228 -24.69 -6.61 -29.40
N ALA A 229 -25.80 -5.86 -29.40
CA ALA A 229 -26.61 -5.65 -28.19
C ALA A 229 -27.24 -6.97 -27.75
N PRO A 230 -26.98 -7.49 -26.53
CA PRO A 230 -27.62 -8.70 -26.07
C PRO A 230 -29.11 -8.42 -25.83
N LYS A 231 -29.98 -9.02 -26.64
CA LYS A 231 -31.42 -9.10 -26.38
C LYS A 231 -31.65 -10.09 -25.24
N GLY A 232 -31.54 -9.63 -24.01
CA GLY A 232 -31.82 -10.42 -22.81
C GLY A 232 -31.88 -9.56 -21.55
N LEU A 233 -32.63 -10.02 -20.54
CA LEU A 233 -32.74 -9.38 -19.23
C LEU A 233 -31.34 -9.14 -18.63
N PRO A 234 -31.16 -8.03 -17.87
CA PRO A 234 -29.86 -7.63 -17.35
C PRO A 234 -29.29 -8.75 -16.48
N SER A 235 -28.22 -9.39 -16.95
CA SER A 235 -27.55 -10.43 -16.19
C SER A 235 -26.77 -9.81 -15.04
N LEU A 236 -26.79 -10.55 -13.93
CA LEU A 236 -26.16 -10.32 -12.63
C LEU A 236 -24.91 -9.44 -12.65
N ALA A 237 -24.82 -8.57 -11.63
CA ALA A 237 -23.70 -7.69 -11.31
C ALA A 237 -22.34 -8.24 -11.80
N VAL A 238 -21.75 -7.54 -12.77
CA VAL A 238 -20.42 -7.85 -13.30
C VAL A 238 -19.42 -7.76 -12.14
N LYS A 239 -18.81 -8.88 -11.74
CA LYS A 239 -17.74 -8.91 -10.73
C LYS A 239 -16.54 -8.14 -11.28
N ARG A 240 -16.31 -6.92 -10.78
CA ARG A 240 -15.19 -6.05 -11.17
C ARG A 240 -13.90 -6.32 -10.39
N HIS A 241 -14.05 -6.81 -9.16
CA HIS A 241 -12.94 -7.10 -8.26
C HIS A 241 -13.10 -8.53 -7.71
N SER A 242 -12.02 -9.29 -7.66
CA SER A 242 -11.93 -10.54 -6.94
C SER A 242 -10.90 -10.41 -5.83
N VAL A 243 -11.31 -10.84 -4.63
CA VAL A 243 -10.42 -11.02 -3.48
C VAL A 243 -10.51 -12.48 -3.07
N GLU A 244 -9.38 -13.15 -3.02
CA GLU A 244 -9.26 -14.51 -2.51
C GLU A 244 -8.41 -14.48 -1.25
N VAL A 245 -8.92 -15.11 -0.18
CA VAL A 245 -8.25 -15.18 1.12
C VAL A 245 -8.12 -16.64 1.50
N THR A 246 -6.88 -17.10 1.65
CA THR A 246 -6.55 -18.43 2.15
C THR A 246 -5.89 -18.28 3.50
N ILE A 247 -6.39 -19.01 4.51
CA ILE A 247 -5.82 -19.06 5.85
C ILE A 247 -5.35 -20.48 6.11
N SER A 248 -4.11 -20.63 6.56
CA SER A 248 -3.48 -21.92 6.90
C SER A 248 -2.99 -21.86 8.34
N LEU A 249 -3.30 -22.89 9.12
CA LEU A 249 -2.88 -23.04 10.52
C LEU A 249 -1.59 -23.85 10.62
#